data_AF-C4JBJ5-F1
#
_entry.id   AF-C4JBJ5-F1
#
_cell.length_a   1.000
_cell.length_b   1.000
_cell.length_c   1.000
_cell.angle_alpha   90.00
_cell.angle_beta   90.00
_cell.angle_gamma   90.00
#
_symmetry.space_group_name_H-M   'P 1'
#
loop_
_entity.id
_entity.type
_entity.pdbx_description
1 polymer ?
#
loop_
_entity_poly.entity_id
_entity_poly.type
_entity_poly.pdbx_seq_one_letter_code
_entity_poly.pdbx_strand_id
1 'polypeptide(L)'
;MRERDACWEYCDKLDGNKVRCRFCHKVLNGGISRLKFHLSQIPSKGVNPCTKVKEDVVDRVKAVISAKEEYKEFQLLKRQRVADLSSAAAPAKWAPEAPPSLSTSPGRVASPAAVITRAAEQSRLLAPEASAPVPRPSAAAANNKPRAAAASEWETERCIAEFFFENKLDYSIADSVSYQQMLEALGGPGFRGPPADVLRDKWLQRLKSEILQKTKEIEKDWATTGCTILADSWTDNKLKALINFSVASPMGTFFLKTVDASSHFKTHRGLYDLFDEVIQEVGPENVVQIIADRNINYGSTDKLVAQNYGGAIFWSPCASFCVNAMLDDFSKIDWVNQCICQAQTVTRFIYNSRWVLDLARKCVAGQELVCSGITKSVSDFLTLKSLLRHRPKLKQMFHSAEFSSSSYASRSIPCVEILDDDELWRAVEEIAAVSEPLLRVMRDVSGGRQAIGYIYESMTKVTDSIRTYYIMDEGKCKSFLDIVEQRWQTELHSPLHSAAAFLSPGIQYNPEVKFFRTIKEEFYQVLDKVLTTPDQRHDITAQLHAFRKAQGLFGSNIAKEARNNTPPGMHRVLCLLYCSGIVMNAAKLF
;
A
#
# COMPACT_ATOMS: atom_id res chain seq x y z
N MET A 1 -15.47 34.89 -8.25
CA MET A 1 -15.41 35.51 -9.59
C MET A 1 -14.84 34.48 -10.56
N ARG A 2 -15.45 34.27 -11.74
CA ARG A 2 -14.83 33.43 -12.79
C ARG A 2 -13.64 34.20 -13.35
N GLU A 3 -12.43 33.66 -13.26
CA GLU A 3 -11.26 34.21 -13.93
C GLU A 3 -11.56 34.40 -15.42
N ARG A 4 -11.22 35.58 -15.94
CA ARG A 4 -11.45 35.94 -17.33
C ARG A 4 -10.42 35.15 -18.16
N ASP A 5 -10.89 34.32 -19.09
CA ASP A 5 -10.04 33.43 -19.90
C ASP A 5 -8.89 34.20 -20.58
N ALA A 6 -7.63 33.83 -20.33
CA ALA A 6 -6.44 34.56 -20.80
C ALA A 6 -6.43 34.77 -22.32
N CYS A 7 -7.10 33.90 -23.09
CA CYS A 7 -7.17 34.04 -24.54
C CYS A 7 -8.02 35.22 -25.02
N TRP A 8 -8.76 35.91 -24.15
CA TRP A 8 -9.51 37.13 -24.50
C TRP A 8 -8.60 38.28 -24.91
N GLU A 9 -7.32 38.27 -24.54
CA GLU A 9 -6.34 39.28 -24.97
C GLU A 9 -6.03 39.22 -26.48
N TYR A 10 -6.32 38.07 -27.12
CA TYR A 10 -6.02 37.81 -28.53
C TYR A 10 -7.21 37.99 -29.48
N CYS A 11 -8.36 38.48 -28.97
CA CYS A 11 -9.53 38.74 -29.79
C CYS A 11 -10.30 39.99 -29.36
N ASP A 12 -11.11 40.49 -30.29
CA ASP A 12 -12.13 41.47 -29.99
C ASP A 12 -13.49 40.78 -29.91
N LYS A 13 -14.25 41.08 -28.85
CA LYS A 13 -15.61 40.58 -28.68
C LYS A 13 -16.55 41.33 -29.61
N LEU A 14 -17.33 40.60 -30.40
CA LEU A 14 -18.38 41.16 -31.25
C LEU A 14 -19.77 40.78 -30.70
N ASP A 15 -20.82 41.31 -31.33
CA ASP A 15 -22.19 41.00 -30.94
C ASP A 15 -22.51 39.51 -31.05
N GLY A 16 -23.24 39.01 -30.04
CA GLY A 16 -23.54 37.58 -29.89
C GLY A 16 -22.31 36.75 -29.48
N ASN A 17 -22.28 35.48 -29.90
CA ASN A 17 -21.19 34.55 -29.58
C ASN A 17 -20.05 34.61 -30.63
N LYS A 18 -19.74 35.81 -31.12
CA LYS A 18 -18.75 36.06 -32.18
C LYS A 18 -17.50 36.73 -31.62
N VAL A 19 -16.35 36.31 -32.11
CA VAL A 19 -15.05 36.90 -31.75
C VAL A 19 -14.22 37.16 -33.00
N ARG A 20 -13.50 38.27 -33.04
CA ARG A 20 -12.57 38.62 -34.12
C ARG A 20 -11.15 38.34 -33.67
N CYS A 21 -10.40 37.52 -34.41
CA CYS A 21 -8.99 37.28 -34.13
C CYS A 21 -8.16 38.55 -34.39
N ARG A 22 -7.30 38.96 -33.45
CA ARG A 22 -6.45 40.15 -33.61
C ARG A 22 -5.30 39.98 -34.61
N PHE A 23 -4.93 38.73 -34.96
CA PHE A 23 -3.82 38.44 -35.88
C PHE A 23 -4.25 38.38 -37.35
N CYS A 24 -5.36 37.71 -37.65
CA CYS A 24 -5.85 37.53 -39.03
C CYS A 24 -7.14 38.28 -39.35
N HIS A 25 -7.72 38.97 -38.35
CA HIS A 25 -8.99 39.70 -38.43
C HIS A 25 -10.21 38.86 -38.85
N LYS A 26 -10.08 37.53 -38.91
CA LYS A 26 -11.19 36.61 -39.20
C LYS A 26 -12.17 36.58 -38.03
N VAL A 27 -13.46 36.64 -38.35
CA VAL A 27 -14.55 36.50 -37.39
C VAL A 27 -14.90 35.03 -37.24
N LEU A 28 -14.91 34.55 -36.00
CA LEU A 28 -15.25 33.18 -35.62
C LEU A 28 -16.60 33.17 -34.90
N ASN A 29 -17.51 32.30 -35.36
CA ASN A 29 -18.79 32.06 -34.71
C ASN A 29 -18.61 30.93 -33.68
N GLY A 30 -18.76 31.17 -32.39
CA GLY A 30 -18.59 30.16 -31.33
C GLY A 30 -17.69 30.58 -30.15
N GLY A 31 -17.44 31.88 -30.00
CA GLY A 31 -16.78 32.47 -28.85
C GLY A 31 -15.32 32.05 -28.66
N ILE A 32 -14.85 32.20 -27.42
CA ILE A 32 -13.45 31.96 -27.05
C ILE A 32 -12.99 30.52 -27.30
N SER A 33 -13.90 29.54 -27.22
CA SER A 33 -13.59 28.13 -27.44
C SER A 33 -13.07 27.88 -28.87
N ARG A 34 -13.74 28.42 -29.90
CA ARG A 34 -13.27 28.25 -31.28
C ARG A 34 -12.05 29.12 -31.60
N LEU A 35 -11.89 30.25 -30.93
CA LEU A 35 -10.67 31.05 -31.04
C LEU A 35 -9.44 30.27 -30.54
N LYS A 36 -9.55 29.50 -29.46
CA LYS A 36 -8.44 28.69 -28.94
C LYS A 36 -7.91 27.72 -29.98
N PHE A 37 -8.79 26.96 -30.65
CA PHE A 37 -8.39 26.06 -31.74
C PHE A 37 -7.86 26.81 -32.98
N HIS A 38 -8.40 28.00 -33.27
CA HIS A 38 -7.89 28.85 -34.34
C HIS A 38 -6.44 29.31 -34.06
N LEU A 39 -6.12 29.71 -32.82
CA LEU A 39 -4.81 30.21 -32.43
C LEU A 39 -3.79 29.09 -32.15
N SER A 40 -4.22 27.95 -31.60
CA SER A 40 -3.34 26.82 -31.30
C SER A 40 -2.94 25.99 -32.52
N GLN A 41 -3.62 26.20 -33.64
CA GLN A 41 -3.49 25.42 -34.87
C GLN A 41 -3.79 23.92 -34.69
N ILE A 42 -4.51 23.55 -33.61
CA ILE A 42 -4.97 22.18 -33.39
C ILE A 42 -6.18 21.90 -34.30
N PRO A 43 -6.18 20.81 -35.09
CA PRO A 43 -7.31 20.45 -35.94
C PRO A 43 -8.60 20.27 -35.12
N SER A 44 -9.65 21.00 -35.47
CA SER A 44 -10.99 20.85 -34.89
C SER A 44 -12.06 21.06 -35.96
N LYS A 45 -13.15 20.28 -35.91
CA LYS A 45 -14.24 20.33 -36.91
C LYS A 45 -14.75 21.77 -37.10
N GLY A 46 -14.57 22.30 -38.31
CA GLY A 46 -15.07 23.61 -38.72
C GLY A 46 -14.31 24.84 -38.22
N VAL A 47 -13.05 24.68 -37.75
CA VAL A 47 -12.18 25.81 -37.35
C VAL A 47 -10.92 25.81 -38.21
N ASN A 48 -10.75 26.82 -39.07
CA ASN A 48 -9.53 26.97 -39.85
C ASN A 48 -8.44 27.59 -38.96
N PRO A 49 -7.19 27.09 -38.99
CA PRO A 49 -6.09 27.63 -38.19
C PRO A 49 -5.68 29.04 -38.62
N CYS A 50 -5.11 29.81 -37.70
CA CYS A 50 -4.52 31.12 -37.98
C CYS A 50 -3.09 30.95 -38.50
N THR A 51 -2.80 31.46 -39.69
CA THR A 51 -1.43 31.47 -40.24
C THR A 51 -0.61 32.72 -39.87
N LYS A 52 -1.23 33.70 -39.19
CA LYS A 52 -0.61 34.99 -38.81
C LYS A 52 -0.32 35.12 -37.31
N VAL A 53 -0.59 34.08 -36.53
CA VAL A 53 -0.32 34.06 -35.10
C VAL A 53 1.17 33.79 -34.87
N LYS A 54 1.77 34.47 -33.89
CA LYS A 54 3.17 34.23 -33.51
C LYS A 54 3.31 32.91 -32.76
N GLU A 55 4.45 32.24 -32.93
CA GLU A 55 4.71 30.89 -32.38
C GLU A 55 4.62 30.84 -30.84
N ASP A 56 5.10 31.88 -30.15
CA ASP A 56 4.99 32.05 -28.70
C ASP A 56 3.53 32.15 -28.20
N VAL A 57 2.62 32.64 -29.04
CA VAL A 57 1.19 32.69 -28.75
C VAL A 57 0.52 31.35 -29.05
N VAL A 58 0.97 30.64 -30.09
CA VAL A 58 0.51 29.26 -30.39
C VAL A 58 0.78 28.35 -29.20
N ASP A 59 2.01 28.36 -28.69
CA ASP A 59 2.42 27.47 -27.59
C ASP A 59 1.71 27.80 -26.28
N ARG A 60 1.54 29.10 -25.98
CA ARG A 60 0.75 29.54 -24.82
C ARG A 60 -0.70 29.09 -24.89
N VAL A 61 -1.34 29.20 -26.07
CA VAL A 61 -2.74 28.76 -26.21
C VAL A 61 -2.85 27.23 -26.18
N LYS A 62 -1.88 26.49 -26.72
CA LYS A 62 -1.81 25.02 -26.58
C LYS A 62 -1.73 24.60 -25.10
N ALA A 63 -0.85 25.22 -24.32
CA ALA A 63 -0.72 24.95 -22.89
C ALA A 63 -2.03 25.21 -22.11
N VAL A 64 -2.75 26.30 -22.45
CA VAL A 64 -4.06 26.61 -21.85
C VAL A 64 -5.14 25.58 -22.20
N ILE A 65 -5.11 25.01 -23.41
CA ILE A 65 -6.05 23.93 -23.80
C ILE A 65 -5.71 22.66 -23.02
N SER A 66 -4.43 22.25 -22.97
CA SER A 66 -3.99 21.06 -22.26
C SER A 66 -4.31 21.11 -20.77
N ALA A 67 -3.98 22.21 -20.09
CA ALA A 67 -4.27 22.40 -18.67
C ALA A 67 -5.78 22.30 -18.35
N LYS A 68 -6.64 22.69 -19.29
CA LYS A 68 -8.10 22.60 -19.13
C LYS A 68 -8.63 21.19 -19.32
N GLU A 69 -8.06 20.41 -20.24
CA GLU A 69 -8.41 18.99 -20.39
C GLU A 69 -7.88 18.16 -19.21
N GLU A 70 -6.65 18.41 -18.75
CA GLU A 70 -6.09 17.83 -17.53
C GLU A 70 -6.97 18.12 -16.30
N TYR A 71 -7.45 19.36 -16.15
CA TYR A 71 -8.37 19.73 -15.07
C TYR A 71 -9.72 19.02 -15.17
N LYS A 72 -10.26 18.77 -16.38
CA LYS A 72 -11.51 18.02 -16.55
C LYS A 72 -11.32 16.53 -16.24
N GLU A 73 -10.23 15.94 -16.67
CA GLU A 73 -9.86 14.56 -16.37
C GLU A 73 -9.69 14.37 -14.86
N PHE A 74 -9.01 15.32 -14.19
CA PHE A 74 -8.95 15.39 -12.73
C PHE A 74 -10.34 15.44 -12.07
N GLN A 75 -11.28 16.24 -12.59
CA GLN A 75 -12.65 16.31 -12.04
C GLN A 75 -13.47 15.03 -12.30
N LEU A 76 -13.23 14.31 -13.39
CA LEU A 76 -13.86 13.03 -13.67
C LEU A 76 -13.34 11.93 -12.73
N LEU A 77 -12.03 11.86 -12.54
CA LEU A 77 -11.39 10.98 -11.56
C LEU A 77 -11.85 11.29 -10.13
N LYS A 78 -12.02 12.57 -9.79
CA LYS A 78 -12.60 13.01 -8.51
C LYS A 78 -14.03 12.47 -8.31
N ARG A 79 -14.88 12.49 -9.35
CA ARG A 79 -16.25 11.96 -9.27
C ARG A 79 -16.28 10.45 -9.10
N GLN A 80 -15.39 9.72 -9.77
CA GLN A 80 -15.23 8.27 -9.60
C GLN A 80 -14.80 7.94 -8.17
N ARG A 81 -13.82 8.66 -7.60
CA ARG A 81 -13.37 8.47 -6.21
C ARG A 81 -14.47 8.73 -5.18
N VAL A 82 -15.31 9.76 -5.37
CA VAL A 82 -16.43 10.05 -4.46
C VAL A 82 -17.48 8.92 -4.47
N ALA A 83 -17.71 8.30 -5.63
CA ALA A 83 -18.60 7.14 -5.73
C ALA A 83 -18.01 5.91 -5.01
N ASP A 84 -16.70 5.68 -5.12
CA ASP A 84 -16.00 4.58 -4.46
C ASP A 84 -15.94 4.73 -2.93
N LEU A 85 -15.74 5.96 -2.44
CA LEU A 85 -15.69 6.28 -1.01
C LEU A 85 -17.08 6.29 -0.35
N SER A 86 -18.13 6.72 -1.08
CA SER A 86 -19.52 6.66 -0.57
C SER A 86 -20.06 5.23 -0.48
N SER A 87 -19.45 4.29 -1.21
CA SER A 87 -19.77 2.86 -1.16
C SER A 87 -19.06 2.13 -0.01
N ALA A 88 -17.98 2.71 0.53
CA ALA A 88 -17.14 2.12 1.59
C ALA A 88 -17.53 2.52 3.02
N ALA A 89 -18.51 3.42 3.20
CA ALA A 89 -18.99 3.80 4.52
C ALA A 89 -19.94 2.73 5.08
N ALA A 90 -19.44 1.87 5.97
CA ALA A 90 -20.30 1.14 6.90
C ALA A 90 -21.14 2.15 7.72
N PRO A 91 -22.41 1.86 8.03
CA PRO A 91 -23.26 2.80 8.73
C PRO A 91 -22.70 3.10 10.13
N ALA A 92 -22.60 4.39 10.45
CA ALA A 92 -22.32 4.87 11.78
C ALA A 92 -23.27 4.21 12.78
N LYS A 93 -22.73 3.63 13.86
CA LYS A 93 -23.51 3.05 14.95
C LYS A 93 -24.36 4.17 15.58
N TRP A 94 -25.67 4.11 15.33
CA TRP A 94 -26.67 4.92 16.00
C TRP A 94 -26.71 4.56 17.49
N ALA A 95 -26.41 5.53 18.37
CA ALA A 95 -26.66 5.40 19.80
C ALA A 95 -28.15 5.76 20.06
N PRO A 96 -28.96 4.89 20.69
CA PRO A 96 -30.32 5.27 21.05
C PRO A 96 -30.31 6.15 22.31
N GLU A 97 -31.03 7.28 22.25
CA GLU A 97 -31.47 8.05 23.42
C GLU A 97 -32.34 7.18 24.34
N ALA A 98 -32.19 7.36 25.65
CA ALA A 98 -32.92 6.63 26.69
C ALA A 98 -34.24 7.32 27.07
N PRO A 99 -35.35 6.58 27.23
CA PRO A 99 -36.49 6.97 28.06
C PRO A 99 -36.52 6.18 29.40
N PRO A 100 -37.35 6.61 30.37
CA PRO A 100 -37.02 6.54 31.78
C PRO A 100 -37.31 5.20 32.47
N SER A 101 -36.49 4.98 33.48
CA SER A 101 -36.54 4.04 34.62
C SER A 101 -37.88 3.36 34.91
N LEU A 102 -37.82 2.05 35.14
CA LEU A 102 -38.47 1.40 36.28
C LEU A 102 -37.71 0.14 36.70
N SER A 103 -37.57 0.03 38.02
CA SER A 103 -36.71 -0.83 38.83
C SER A 103 -37.23 -2.26 38.98
N THR A 104 -36.33 -3.26 38.88
CA THR A 104 -36.15 -4.35 39.88
C THR A 104 -34.95 -5.23 39.51
N SER A 105 -34.14 -5.60 40.50
CA SER A 105 -33.03 -6.59 40.44
C SER A 105 -33.38 -7.79 41.36
N PRO A 106 -32.58 -8.88 41.47
CA PRO A 106 -31.36 -9.24 40.74
C PRO A 106 -31.33 -10.71 40.21
N GLY A 107 -30.61 -10.96 39.11
CA GLY A 107 -30.21 -12.30 38.68
C GLY A 107 -28.86 -12.25 37.96
N ARG A 108 -27.86 -12.95 38.51
CA ARG A 108 -26.45 -13.05 38.09
C ARG A 108 -26.23 -13.03 36.56
N VAL A 109 -25.41 -12.10 36.08
CA VAL A 109 -24.81 -12.14 34.73
C VAL A 109 -23.30 -11.97 34.85
N ALA A 110 -22.56 -12.85 34.18
CA ALA A 110 -21.11 -12.88 34.11
C ALA A 110 -20.53 -11.68 33.33
N SER A 111 -19.35 -11.24 33.76
CA SER A 111 -18.62 -10.05 33.32
C SER A 111 -18.25 -10.02 31.81
N PRO A 112 -18.09 -8.81 31.23
CA PRO A 112 -17.73 -8.61 29.83
C PRO A 112 -16.20 -8.66 29.64
N ALA A 113 -15.64 -9.88 29.52
CA ALA A 113 -14.22 -10.07 29.22
C ALA A 113 -13.94 -10.59 27.79
N ALA A 114 -14.97 -10.84 26.98
CA ALA A 114 -14.84 -11.56 25.71
C ALA A 114 -14.65 -10.68 24.44
N VAL A 115 -14.55 -9.36 24.59
CA VAL A 115 -14.56 -8.43 23.43
C VAL A 115 -13.14 -8.02 22.99
N ILE A 116 -12.13 -8.09 23.87
CA ILE A 116 -10.76 -7.64 23.56
C ILE A 116 -9.92 -8.75 22.90
N THR A 117 -10.26 -10.02 23.10
CA THR A 117 -9.48 -11.16 22.58
C THR A 117 -9.72 -11.47 21.10
N ARG A 118 -10.72 -10.86 20.44
CA ARG A 118 -11.12 -11.24 19.06
C ARG A 118 -10.44 -10.43 17.95
N ALA A 119 -9.76 -9.32 18.26
CA ALA A 119 -8.97 -8.58 17.28
C ALA A 119 -7.65 -9.31 16.93
N ALA A 120 -7.10 -10.09 17.87
CA ALA A 120 -5.85 -10.84 17.67
C ALA A 120 -6.01 -12.07 16.76
N GLU A 121 -7.21 -12.63 16.64
CA GLU A 121 -7.46 -13.87 15.90
C GLU A 121 -7.67 -13.63 14.38
N GLN A 122 -7.98 -12.40 13.99
CA GLN A 122 -8.18 -12.01 12.59
C GLN A 122 -6.88 -11.94 11.78
N SER A 123 -5.71 -11.89 12.45
CA SER A 123 -4.40 -11.84 11.80
C SER A 123 -3.88 -13.20 11.31
N ARG A 124 -4.60 -14.31 11.56
CA ARG A 124 -4.15 -15.67 11.22
C ARG A 124 -4.35 -16.09 9.76
N LEU A 125 -5.18 -15.39 8.98
CA LEU A 125 -5.40 -15.73 7.56
C LEU A 125 -4.34 -15.14 6.61
N LEU A 126 -3.46 -14.28 7.10
CA LEU A 126 -2.37 -13.65 6.35
C LEU A 126 -0.96 -13.97 6.90
N ALA A 127 -0.84 -14.80 7.94
CA ALA A 127 0.47 -15.18 8.47
C ALA A 127 1.21 -16.16 7.52
N PRO A 128 2.52 -16.02 7.32
CA PRO A 128 3.36 -17.08 6.74
C PRO A 128 3.41 -18.29 7.70
N GLU A 129 3.72 -19.48 7.17
CA GLU A 129 4.08 -20.62 8.02
C GLU A 129 5.17 -20.23 9.02
N ALA A 130 4.98 -20.69 10.25
CA ALA A 130 5.70 -20.25 11.44
C ALA A 130 7.22 -20.38 11.27
N SER A 131 7.90 -19.24 11.27
CA SER A 131 9.25 -19.18 11.83
C SER A 131 9.15 -19.52 13.32
N ALA A 132 10.14 -20.25 13.82
CA ALA A 132 10.17 -20.83 15.16
C ALA A 132 9.62 -19.89 16.25
N PRO A 133 8.86 -20.42 17.22
CA PRO A 133 8.27 -19.60 18.27
C PRO A 133 9.38 -18.84 18.99
N VAL A 134 9.25 -17.51 19.04
CA VAL A 134 9.90 -16.71 20.07
C VAL A 134 9.67 -17.44 21.39
N PRO A 135 10.70 -17.75 22.18
CA PRO A 135 10.49 -18.49 23.41
C PRO A 135 9.50 -17.68 24.24
N ARG A 136 8.35 -18.28 24.56
CA ARG A 136 7.60 -17.88 25.75
C ARG A 136 8.64 -17.82 26.87
N PRO A 137 8.65 -16.81 27.76
CA PRO A 137 9.43 -16.91 28.96
C PRO A 137 9.00 -18.21 29.62
N SER A 138 9.88 -19.21 29.57
CA SER A 138 9.69 -20.44 30.30
C SER A 138 9.47 -19.98 31.74
N ALA A 139 8.43 -20.52 32.38
CA ALA A 139 8.30 -20.45 33.83
C ALA A 139 9.48 -21.25 34.41
N ALA A 140 10.68 -20.68 34.32
CA ALA A 140 11.85 -21.15 35.01
C ALA A 140 11.53 -20.94 36.49
N ALA A 141 11.62 -22.07 37.20
CA ALA A 141 11.39 -22.21 38.62
C ALA A 141 11.76 -20.95 39.40
N ALA A 142 10.89 -20.60 40.34
CA ALA A 142 11.10 -19.62 41.38
C ALA A 142 12.41 -19.93 42.13
N ASN A 143 13.53 -19.46 41.59
CA ASN A 143 14.73 -19.25 42.36
C ASN A 143 14.58 -17.88 43.01
N ASN A 144 14.41 -17.92 44.33
CA ASN A 144 14.41 -16.79 45.23
C ASN A 144 15.59 -15.85 44.92
N LYS A 145 15.37 -14.88 44.03
CA LYS A 145 16.15 -13.66 43.97
C LYS A 145 15.52 -12.69 44.96
N PRO A 146 16.29 -12.09 45.88
CA PRO A 146 15.77 -11.04 46.73
C PRO A 146 15.18 -9.94 45.86
N ARG A 147 14.00 -9.45 46.25
CA ARG A 147 13.26 -8.32 45.69
C ARG A 147 14.24 -7.31 45.09
N ALA A 148 14.24 -7.19 43.77
CA ALA A 148 15.11 -6.26 43.05
C ALA A 148 15.00 -4.87 43.69
N ALA A 149 16.15 -4.21 43.85
CA ALA A 149 16.22 -2.82 44.31
C ALA A 149 15.14 -1.99 43.59
N ALA A 150 14.43 -1.13 44.33
CA ALA A 150 13.37 -0.29 43.78
C ALA A 150 13.84 0.31 42.45
N ALA A 151 13.16 -0.02 41.36
CA ALA A 151 13.36 0.68 40.09
C ALA A 151 13.26 2.18 40.42
N SER A 152 14.20 2.98 39.90
CA SER A 152 14.14 4.41 40.17
C SER A 152 12.78 4.95 39.71
N GLU A 153 12.28 5.98 40.38
CA GLU A 153 11.04 6.67 40.00
C GLU A 153 11.05 6.99 38.50
N TRP A 154 12.22 7.40 38.01
CA TRP A 154 12.51 7.60 36.59
C TRP A 154 12.21 6.39 35.69
N GLU A 155 12.73 5.21 36.03
CA GLU A 155 12.54 4.00 35.21
C GLU A 155 11.07 3.58 35.19
N THR A 156 10.39 3.80 36.31
CA THR A 156 8.96 3.49 36.43
C THR A 156 8.11 4.43 35.59
N GLU A 157 8.38 5.75 35.66
CA GLU A 157 7.72 6.72 34.79
C GLU A 157 8.01 6.47 33.30
N ARG A 158 9.24 6.06 32.96
CA ARG A 158 9.62 5.69 31.60
C ARG A 158 8.75 4.55 31.08
N CYS A 159 8.66 3.44 31.82
CA CYS A 159 7.84 2.29 31.43
C CYS A 159 6.36 2.67 31.27
N ILE A 160 5.86 3.55 32.13
CA ILE A 160 4.50 4.08 31.99
C ILE A 160 4.36 4.88 30.69
N ALA A 161 5.28 5.79 30.42
CA ALA A 161 5.25 6.61 29.21
C ALA A 161 5.31 5.76 27.95
N GLU A 162 6.23 4.79 27.88
CA GLU A 162 6.34 3.82 26.78
C GLU A 162 5.04 3.04 26.60
N PHE A 163 4.41 2.58 27.69
CA PHE A 163 3.10 1.91 27.63
C PHE A 163 2.02 2.80 27.00
N PHE A 164 1.95 4.08 27.36
CA PHE A 164 1.00 5.02 26.74
C PHE A 164 1.24 5.19 25.24
N PHE A 165 2.50 5.35 24.83
CA PHE A 165 2.84 5.59 23.42
C PHE A 165 2.65 4.35 22.55
N GLU A 166 3.13 3.18 23.00
CA GLU A 166 3.03 1.91 22.27
C GLU A 166 1.58 1.51 22.02
N ASN A 167 0.72 1.75 23.02
CA ASN A 167 -0.70 1.40 22.97
C ASN A 167 -1.59 2.53 22.44
N LYS A 168 -1.00 3.66 22.02
CA LYS A 168 -1.71 4.82 21.47
C LYS A 168 -2.83 5.30 22.40
N LEU A 169 -2.56 5.29 23.70
CA LEU A 169 -3.52 5.66 24.72
C LEU A 169 -3.72 7.17 24.75
N ASP A 170 -4.97 7.58 24.95
CA ASP A 170 -5.27 8.98 25.21
C ASP A 170 -4.64 9.37 26.56
N TYR A 171 -3.89 10.48 26.57
CA TYR A 171 -3.18 10.93 27.77
C TYR A 171 -4.11 11.21 28.95
N SER A 172 -5.39 11.55 28.71
CA SER A 172 -6.38 11.76 29.77
C SER A 172 -6.63 10.51 30.63
N ILE A 173 -6.28 9.32 30.14
CA ILE A 173 -6.34 8.08 30.93
C ILE A 173 -5.44 8.17 32.17
N ALA A 174 -4.31 8.89 32.07
CA ALA A 174 -3.41 9.10 33.21
C ALA A 174 -4.10 9.84 34.36
N ASP A 175 -5.09 10.67 34.07
CA ASP A 175 -5.82 11.45 35.07
C ASP A 175 -7.04 10.69 35.63
N SER A 176 -7.33 9.50 35.11
CA SER A 176 -8.50 8.71 35.52
C SER A 176 -8.31 8.08 36.91
N VAL A 177 -9.39 8.06 37.70
CA VAL A 177 -9.37 7.51 39.06
C VAL A 177 -8.96 6.03 39.08
N SER A 178 -9.45 5.24 38.12
CA SER A 178 -9.12 3.81 38.01
C SER A 178 -7.63 3.58 37.69
N TYR A 179 -7.03 4.44 36.85
CA TYR A 179 -5.62 4.35 36.53
C TYR A 179 -4.75 4.67 37.76
N GLN A 180 -5.10 5.73 38.49
CA GLN A 180 -4.41 6.10 39.73
C GLN A 180 -4.52 5.01 40.81
N GLN A 181 -5.70 4.40 40.97
CA GLN A 181 -5.90 3.26 41.88
C GLN A 181 -5.09 2.03 41.46
N MET A 182 -5.01 1.75 40.16
CA MET A 182 -4.17 0.65 39.64
C MET A 182 -2.70 0.86 39.99
N LEU A 183 -2.18 2.07 39.77
CA LEU A 183 -0.78 2.38 40.09
C LEU A 183 -0.51 2.29 41.60
N GLU A 184 -1.41 2.82 42.43
CA GLU A 184 -1.31 2.73 43.89
C GLU A 184 -1.34 1.28 44.40
N ALA A 185 -2.14 0.41 43.78
CA ALA A 185 -2.17 -1.02 44.11
C ALA A 185 -0.86 -1.75 43.74
N LEU A 186 -0.17 -1.30 42.70
CA LEU A 186 1.09 -1.91 42.23
C LEU A 186 2.32 -1.36 42.96
N GLY A 187 2.38 -0.04 43.16
CA GLY A 187 3.53 0.68 43.73
C GLY A 187 3.43 0.97 45.23
N GLY A 188 2.24 0.78 45.83
CA GLY A 188 1.95 1.09 47.22
C GLY A 188 1.27 2.45 47.42
N PRO A 189 0.81 2.75 48.66
CA PRO A 189 0.07 3.96 48.97
C PRO A 189 0.80 5.24 48.53
N GLY A 190 0.09 6.10 47.81
CA GLY A 190 0.64 7.37 47.31
C GLY A 190 1.53 7.26 46.06
N PHE A 191 1.78 6.08 45.50
CA PHE A 191 2.46 5.96 44.22
C PHE A 191 1.62 6.57 43.09
N ARG A 192 2.22 7.47 42.30
CA ARG A 192 1.61 8.19 41.19
C ARG A 192 2.43 7.98 39.93
N GLY A 193 1.75 7.86 38.80
CA GLY A 193 2.39 7.88 37.49
C GLY A 193 2.58 9.31 36.98
N PRO A 194 3.33 9.48 35.86
CA PRO A 194 3.45 10.77 35.21
C PRO A 194 2.07 11.28 34.78
N PRO A 195 1.72 12.54 35.07
CA PRO A 195 0.44 13.12 34.68
C PRO A 195 0.35 13.35 33.17
N ALA A 196 -0.87 13.56 32.66
CA ALA A 196 -1.14 13.62 31.22
C ALA A 196 -0.36 14.69 30.46
N ASP A 197 -0.12 15.85 31.08
CA ASP A 197 0.67 16.95 30.55
C ASP A 197 2.17 16.62 30.49
N VAL A 198 2.70 15.96 31.52
CA VAL A 198 4.09 15.49 31.57
C VAL A 198 4.33 14.38 30.53
N LEU A 199 3.36 13.49 30.33
CA LEU A 199 3.37 12.50 29.25
C LEU A 199 3.39 13.17 27.87
N ARG A 200 2.49 14.13 27.65
CA ARG A 200 2.30 14.82 26.37
C ARG A 200 3.52 15.66 25.95
N ASP A 201 4.23 16.24 26.92
CA ASP A 201 5.34 17.15 26.64
C ASP A 201 6.69 16.52 27.00
N LYS A 202 7.02 16.41 28.28
CA LYS A 202 8.37 16.02 28.75
C LYS A 202 8.75 14.62 28.29
N TRP A 203 7.91 13.61 28.54
CA TRP A 203 8.22 12.24 28.16
C TRP A 203 8.22 12.05 26.64
N LEU A 204 7.30 12.69 25.93
CA LEU A 204 7.29 12.67 24.47
C LEU A 204 8.59 13.25 23.90
N GLN A 205 9.02 14.43 24.34
CA GLN A 205 10.25 15.06 23.86
C GLN A 205 11.49 14.24 24.22
N ARG A 206 11.53 13.64 25.41
CA ARG A 206 12.65 12.79 25.84
C ARG A 206 12.78 11.54 24.97
N LEU A 207 11.72 10.74 24.87
CA LEU A 207 11.77 9.51 24.07
C LEU A 207 11.95 9.81 22.59
N LYS A 208 11.32 10.87 22.07
CA LYS A 208 11.59 11.35 20.70
C LYS A 208 13.07 11.67 20.51
N SER A 209 13.69 12.40 21.44
CA SER A 209 15.10 12.77 21.34
C SER A 209 16.02 11.55 21.41
N GLU A 210 15.73 10.58 22.28
CA GLU A 210 16.46 9.30 22.34
C GLU A 210 16.35 8.51 21.03
N ILE A 211 15.13 8.41 20.46
CA ILE A 211 14.89 7.73 19.19
C ILE A 211 15.65 8.43 18.07
N LEU A 212 15.56 9.76 17.97
CA LEU A 212 16.28 10.53 16.96
C LEU A 212 17.80 10.37 17.09
N GLN A 213 18.34 10.28 18.31
CA GLN A 213 19.76 10.03 18.51
C GLN A 213 20.17 8.63 18.03
N LYS A 214 19.35 7.61 18.24
CA LYS A 214 19.55 6.27 17.67
C LYS A 214 19.46 6.30 16.14
N THR A 215 18.54 7.08 15.58
CA THR A 215 18.39 7.23 14.12
C THR A 215 19.66 7.80 13.50
N LYS A 216 20.32 8.80 14.13
CA LYS A 216 21.59 9.39 13.64
C LYS A 216 22.71 8.38 13.39
N GLU A 217 22.74 7.27 14.12
CA GLU A 217 23.72 6.20 13.84
C GLU A 217 23.39 5.46 12.53
N ILE A 218 22.10 5.23 12.28
CA ILE A 218 21.59 4.64 11.03
C ILE A 218 21.82 5.58 9.84
N GLU A 219 21.69 6.90 10.02
CA GLU A 219 21.89 7.89 8.95
C GLU A 219 23.32 7.87 8.39
N LYS A 220 24.31 7.63 9.26
CA LYS A 220 25.72 7.52 8.85
C LYS A 220 25.97 6.37 7.89
N ASP A 221 25.20 5.30 8.01
CA ASP A 221 25.35 4.12 7.16
C ASP A 221 24.81 4.35 5.74
N TRP A 222 23.92 5.33 5.51
CA TRP A 222 23.34 5.56 4.17
C TRP A 222 24.37 6.00 3.14
N ALA A 223 25.47 6.65 3.55
CA ALA A 223 26.57 6.96 2.64
C ALA A 223 27.18 5.68 2.02
N THR A 224 27.16 4.59 2.80
CA THR A 224 27.70 3.29 2.39
C THR A 224 26.62 2.44 1.71
N THR A 225 25.46 2.30 2.35
CA THR A 225 24.40 1.38 1.93
C THR A 225 23.39 2.02 0.99
N GLY A 226 23.34 3.34 0.86
CA GLY A 226 22.17 4.03 0.33
C GLY A 226 20.90 3.81 1.17
N CYS A 227 19.81 4.38 0.70
CA CYS A 227 18.50 4.25 1.29
C CYS A 227 17.36 4.46 0.27
N THR A 228 16.18 4.02 0.66
CA THR A 228 14.94 4.17 -0.10
C THR A 228 13.99 5.08 0.66
N ILE A 229 13.53 6.15 0.02
CA ILE A 229 12.46 6.99 0.56
C ILE A 229 11.12 6.32 0.27
N LEU A 230 10.34 6.06 1.31
CA LEU A 230 8.96 5.57 1.24
C LEU A 230 8.01 6.74 1.46
N ALA A 231 7.11 6.98 0.51
CA ALA A 231 6.09 8.02 0.58
C ALA A 231 4.69 7.40 0.53
N ASP A 232 3.98 7.49 1.65
CA ASP A 232 2.60 7.01 1.78
C ASP A 232 1.66 8.21 1.93
N SER A 233 0.65 8.29 1.06
CA SER A 233 -0.29 9.41 1.04
C SER A 233 -1.66 9.01 1.54
N TRP A 234 -2.21 9.85 2.40
CA TRP A 234 -3.61 9.78 2.80
C TRP A 234 -4.34 11.03 2.33
N THR A 235 -5.52 10.86 1.76
CA THR A 235 -6.38 11.98 1.37
C THR A 235 -7.79 11.80 1.94
N ASP A 236 -8.40 12.90 2.36
CA ASP A 236 -9.79 12.90 2.81
C ASP A 236 -10.76 13.44 1.74
N ASN A 237 -12.05 13.23 1.98
CA ASN A 237 -13.12 13.69 1.09
C ASN A 237 -13.22 15.23 1.01
N LYS A 238 -12.47 15.97 1.85
CA LYS A 238 -12.41 17.43 1.93
C LYS A 238 -11.11 17.98 1.31
N LEU A 239 -10.37 17.17 0.56
CA LEU A 239 -9.10 17.54 -0.10
C LEU A 239 -7.96 17.85 0.89
N LYS A 240 -8.08 17.38 2.13
CA LYS A 240 -6.92 17.27 3.01
C LYS A 240 -6.02 16.15 2.52
N ALA A 241 -4.72 16.40 2.49
CA ALA A 241 -3.76 15.41 2.05
C ALA A 241 -2.56 15.42 2.99
N LEU A 242 -2.20 14.25 3.50
CA LEU A 242 -1.01 14.05 4.32
C LEU A 242 -0.09 13.10 3.56
N ILE A 243 1.20 13.38 3.55
CA ILE A 243 2.22 12.44 3.08
C ILE A 243 3.12 12.09 4.24
N ASN A 244 3.21 10.79 4.54
CA ASN A 244 4.14 10.23 5.48
C ASN A 244 5.40 9.81 4.72
N PHE A 245 6.53 10.39 5.10
CA PHE A 245 7.84 10.00 4.62
C PHE A 245 8.50 9.09 5.65
N SER A 246 8.96 7.94 5.20
CA SER A 246 9.86 7.06 5.94
C SER A 246 11.07 6.78 5.07
N VAL A 247 12.19 6.41 5.69
CA VAL A 247 13.39 6.02 4.95
C VAL A 247 13.77 4.61 5.38
N ALA A 248 14.01 3.76 4.39
CA ALA A 248 14.36 2.36 4.58
C ALA A 248 15.81 2.13 4.15
N SER A 249 16.55 1.40 4.97
CA SER A 249 17.88 0.89 4.67
C SER A 249 18.03 -0.53 5.21
N PRO A 250 19.15 -1.22 4.95
CA PRO A 250 19.42 -2.54 5.55
C PRO A 250 19.40 -2.54 7.09
N MET A 251 19.51 -1.38 7.74
CA MET A 251 19.42 -1.22 9.20
C MET A 251 17.99 -1.18 9.72
N GLY A 252 17.01 -0.98 8.84
CA GLY A 252 15.60 -0.90 9.16
C GLY A 252 14.91 0.27 8.45
N THR A 253 13.62 0.40 8.73
CA THR A 253 12.80 1.52 8.27
C THR A 253 12.50 2.42 9.45
N PHE A 254 12.70 3.72 9.29
CA PHE A 254 12.38 4.72 10.30
C PHE A 254 11.53 5.83 9.69
N PHE A 255 10.65 6.37 10.51
CA PHE A 255 9.79 7.48 10.15
C PHE A 255 10.63 8.76 10.08
N LEU A 256 10.51 9.50 8.98
CA LEU A 256 11.18 10.78 8.79
C LEU A 256 10.26 11.92 9.24
N LYS A 257 9.14 12.13 8.54
CA LYS A 257 8.18 13.20 8.84
C LYS A 257 6.83 12.97 8.17
N THR A 258 5.80 13.62 8.70
CA THR A 258 4.50 13.77 8.03
C THR A 258 4.36 15.21 7.59
N VAL A 259 3.92 15.42 6.34
CA VAL A 259 3.71 16.75 5.76
C VAL A 259 2.25 16.92 5.36
N ASP A 260 1.67 18.08 5.68
CA ASP A 260 0.41 18.53 5.08
C ASP A 260 0.66 18.93 3.63
N ALA A 261 0.26 18.04 2.73
CA ALA A 261 0.43 18.15 1.29
C ALA A 261 -0.80 18.78 0.60
N SER A 262 -1.81 19.26 1.33
CA SER A 262 -3.04 19.82 0.74
C SER A 262 -2.82 20.96 -0.24
N SER A 263 -1.82 21.82 0.01
CA SER A 263 -1.41 22.88 -0.92
C SER A 263 -0.61 22.33 -2.10
N HIS A 264 0.18 21.29 -1.87
CA HIS A 264 1.14 20.71 -2.81
C HIS A 264 0.46 19.88 -3.91
N PHE A 265 -0.65 19.19 -3.60
CA PHE A 265 -1.44 18.43 -4.59
C PHE A 265 -2.18 19.28 -5.63
N LYS A 266 -2.07 20.62 -5.56
CA LYS A 266 -2.69 21.54 -6.53
C LYS A 266 -1.88 21.70 -7.81
N THR A 267 -0.56 21.43 -7.78
CA THR A 267 0.33 21.56 -8.94
C THR A 267 1.40 20.46 -8.93
N HIS A 268 1.80 19.97 -10.11
CA HIS A 268 2.88 18.98 -10.23
C HIS A 268 4.22 19.50 -9.67
N ARG A 269 4.46 20.81 -9.80
CA ARG A 269 5.66 21.47 -9.29
C ARG A 269 5.72 21.51 -7.77
N GLY A 270 4.60 21.83 -7.10
CA GLY A 270 4.57 21.87 -5.64
C GLY A 270 4.89 20.51 -5.02
N LEU A 271 4.47 19.43 -5.67
CA LEU A 271 4.84 18.10 -5.21
C LEU A 271 6.32 17.78 -5.48
N TYR A 272 6.86 18.16 -6.63
CA TYR A 272 8.30 18.07 -6.87
C TYR A 272 9.09 18.81 -5.79
N ASP A 273 8.73 20.06 -5.48
CA ASP A 273 9.43 20.88 -4.48
C ASP A 273 9.44 20.18 -3.11
N LEU A 274 8.33 19.54 -2.72
CA LEU A 274 8.25 18.73 -1.50
C LEU A 274 9.20 17.52 -1.52
N PHE A 275 9.25 16.78 -2.63
CA PHE A 275 10.17 15.65 -2.77
C PHE A 275 11.63 16.11 -2.82
N ASP A 276 11.90 17.25 -3.45
CA ASP A 276 13.21 17.89 -3.49
C ASP A 276 13.69 18.20 -2.07
N GLU A 277 12.86 18.83 -1.24
CA GLU A 277 13.17 19.09 0.17
C GLU A 277 13.49 17.81 0.95
N VAL A 278 12.72 16.73 0.73
CA VAL A 278 12.96 15.45 1.39
C VAL A 278 14.26 14.80 0.91
N ILE A 279 14.55 14.85 -0.40
CA ILE A 279 15.79 14.31 -0.97
C ILE A 279 17.00 15.10 -0.44
N GLN A 280 16.91 16.42 -0.36
CA GLN A 280 17.96 17.28 0.21
C GLN A 280 18.18 17.01 1.71
N GLU A 281 17.11 16.76 2.47
CA GLU A 281 17.20 16.40 3.90
C GLU A 281 17.91 15.05 4.11
N VAL A 282 17.66 14.07 3.24
CA VAL A 282 18.29 12.73 3.29
C VAL A 282 19.71 12.74 2.71
N GLY A 283 20.00 13.67 1.81
CA GLY A 283 21.23 13.72 1.02
C GLY A 283 21.05 12.97 -0.31
N PRO A 284 21.08 13.65 -1.46
CA PRO A 284 20.79 13.03 -2.76
C PRO A 284 21.72 11.88 -3.13
N GLU A 285 22.97 11.89 -2.66
CA GLU A 285 23.96 10.83 -2.83
C GLU A 285 23.63 9.54 -2.06
N ASN A 286 22.76 9.65 -1.04
CA ASN A 286 22.31 8.55 -0.21
C ASN A 286 21.02 7.92 -0.77
N VAL A 287 20.25 8.63 -1.57
CA VAL A 287 18.96 8.17 -2.08
C VAL A 287 19.15 7.32 -3.33
N VAL A 288 18.73 6.06 -3.27
CA VAL A 288 18.77 5.17 -4.43
C VAL A 288 17.40 5.09 -5.09
N GLN A 289 16.35 4.98 -4.28
CA GLN A 289 14.99 4.80 -4.77
C GLN A 289 13.99 5.63 -3.97
N ILE A 290 12.94 6.06 -4.65
CA ILE A 290 11.71 6.57 -4.05
C ILE A 290 10.59 5.59 -4.41
N ILE A 291 9.94 5.04 -3.39
CA ILE A 291 8.72 4.24 -3.52
C ILE A 291 7.55 5.09 -3.04
N ALA A 292 6.64 5.41 -3.94
CA ALA A 292 5.51 6.27 -3.63
C ALA A 292 4.18 5.59 -4.01
N ASP A 293 3.11 5.92 -3.28
CA ASP A 293 1.76 5.60 -3.74
C ASP A 293 1.48 6.31 -5.09
N ARG A 294 0.71 5.69 -6.00
CA ARG A 294 0.34 6.31 -7.28
C ARG A 294 -0.36 7.64 -7.08
N ASN A 295 -1.13 7.78 -6.00
CA ASN A 295 -1.78 9.05 -5.66
C ASN A 295 -0.79 10.20 -5.50
N ILE A 296 0.50 9.92 -5.34
CA ILE A 296 1.56 10.89 -5.26
C ILE A 296 2.12 11.19 -6.67
N ASN A 297 2.09 10.29 -7.65
CA ASN A 297 2.66 10.58 -8.98
C ASN A 297 1.68 11.34 -9.92
N TYR A 298 1.09 12.45 -9.47
CA TYR A 298 0.32 13.35 -10.33
C TYR A 298 1.24 14.27 -11.14
N GLY A 299 1.17 14.19 -12.47
CA GLY A 299 1.78 15.20 -13.34
C GLY A 299 3.28 15.05 -13.59
N SER A 300 3.80 13.82 -13.58
CA SER A 300 5.20 13.50 -13.93
C SER A 300 6.26 13.99 -12.92
N THR A 301 5.96 13.97 -11.61
CA THR A 301 6.94 14.29 -10.55
C THR A 301 8.16 13.36 -10.61
N ASP A 302 7.94 12.09 -10.92
CA ASP A 302 8.98 11.11 -11.24
C ASP A 302 9.96 11.59 -12.32
N LYS A 303 9.46 12.20 -13.40
CA LYS A 303 10.29 12.74 -14.49
C LYS A 303 11.07 13.97 -14.05
N LEU A 304 10.49 14.84 -13.23
CA LEU A 304 11.20 16.02 -12.69
C LEU A 304 12.32 15.60 -11.75
N VAL A 305 12.08 14.62 -10.87
CA VAL A 305 13.13 14.04 -10.02
C VAL A 305 14.22 13.41 -10.89
N ALA A 306 13.85 12.61 -11.90
CA ALA A 306 14.81 12.01 -12.81
C ALA A 306 15.62 13.07 -13.57
N GLN A 307 15.01 14.18 -13.99
CA GLN A 307 15.71 15.27 -14.69
C GLN A 307 16.70 16.01 -13.76
N ASN A 308 16.25 16.39 -12.56
CA ASN A 308 17.03 17.25 -11.68
C ASN A 308 18.15 16.50 -10.94
N TYR A 309 18.00 15.19 -10.76
CA TYR A 309 19.01 14.32 -10.15
C TYR A 309 19.74 13.45 -11.19
N GLY A 310 19.75 13.85 -12.46
CA GLY A 310 20.53 13.19 -13.52
C GLY A 310 20.19 11.71 -13.75
N GLY A 311 18.99 11.28 -13.37
CA GLY A 311 18.51 9.92 -13.45
C GLY A 311 19.13 8.95 -12.43
N ALA A 312 19.89 9.45 -11.44
CA ALA A 312 20.54 8.66 -10.40
C ALA A 312 19.53 8.05 -9.41
N ILE A 313 18.45 8.77 -9.12
CA ILE A 313 17.38 8.32 -8.23
C ILE A 313 16.32 7.57 -9.05
N PHE A 314 16.02 6.34 -8.65
CA PHE A 314 14.92 5.58 -9.22
C PHE A 314 13.60 5.99 -8.58
N TRP A 315 12.54 6.08 -9.38
CA TRP A 315 11.18 6.23 -8.87
C TRP A 315 10.39 4.97 -9.19
N SER A 316 9.66 4.42 -8.22
CA SER A 316 8.81 3.26 -8.44
C SER A 316 7.49 3.40 -7.68
N PRO A 317 6.37 2.96 -8.24
CA PRO A 317 5.13 2.89 -7.47
C PRO A 317 5.21 1.77 -6.43
N CYS A 318 4.38 1.89 -5.40
CA CYS A 318 4.24 0.86 -4.38
C CYS A 318 3.75 -0.47 -4.98
N ALA A 319 4.44 -1.58 -4.69
CA ALA A 319 4.10 -2.90 -5.20
C ALA A 319 2.72 -3.40 -4.75
N SER A 320 2.36 -3.19 -3.47
CA SER A 320 1.03 -3.56 -2.95
C SER A 320 -0.09 -2.80 -3.66
N PHE A 321 0.16 -1.53 -4.02
CA PHE A 321 -0.77 -0.75 -4.82
C PHE A 321 -0.94 -1.33 -6.23
N CYS A 322 0.16 -1.64 -6.93
CA CYS A 322 0.10 -2.20 -8.28
C CYS A 322 -0.59 -3.57 -8.33
N VAL A 323 -0.27 -4.47 -7.39
CA VAL A 323 -0.91 -5.78 -7.29
C VAL A 323 -2.40 -5.64 -6.95
N ASN A 324 -2.74 -4.69 -6.08
CA ASN A 324 -4.14 -4.37 -5.81
C ASN A 324 -4.87 -3.87 -7.08
N ALA A 325 -4.22 -3.05 -7.90
CA ALA A 325 -4.80 -2.58 -9.16
C ALA A 325 -5.05 -3.73 -10.15
N MET A 326 -4.18 -4.75 -10.20
CA MET A 326 -4.42 -5.95 -11.01
C MET A 326 -5.67 -6.71 -10.52
N LEU A 327 -5.81 -6.89 -9.21
CA LEU A 327 -7.00 -7.51 -8.63
C LEU A 327 -8.27 -6.67 -8.89
N ASP A 328 -8.17 -5.35 -8.78
CA ASP A 328 -9.26 -4.44 -9.11
C ASP A 328 -9.68 -4.58 -10.58
N ASP A 329 -8.73 -4.67 -11.51
CA ASP A 329 -9.04 -4.90 -12.92
C ASP A 329 -9.62 -6.30 -13.18
N PHE A 330 -9.18 -7.34 -12.47
CA PHE A 330 -9.83 -8.66 -12.51
C PHE A 330 -11.31 -8.55 -12.09
N SER A 331 -11.61 -7.73 -11.07
CA SER A 331 -12.99 -7.55 -10.58
C SER A 331 -13.91 -6.81 -11.55
N LYS A 332 -13.35 -6.16 -12.59
CA LYS A 332 -14.09 -5.45 -13.65
C LYS A 332 -14.44 -6.35 -14.83
N ILE A 333 -13.90 -7.56 -14.90
CA ILE A 333 -14.33 -8.54 -15.90
C ILE A 333 -15.79 -8.91 -15.59
N ASP A 334 -16.69 -8.78 -16.56
CA ASP A 334 -18.14 -8.81 -16.34
C ASP A 334 -18.62 -10.02 -15.51
N TRP A 335 -18.20 -11.22 -15.88
CA TRP A 335 -18.60 -12.45 -15.18
C TRP A 335 -17.98 -12.57 -13.78
N VAL A 336 -16.77 -12.02 -13.58
CA VAL A 336 -16.13 -11.94 -12.25
C VAL A 336 -16.89 -10.95 -11.37
N ASN A 337 -17.25 -9.80 -11.92
CA ASN A 337 -18.04 -8.78 -11.23
C ASN A 337 -19.41 -9.32 -10.78
N GLN A 338 -20.06 -10.09 -11.66
CA GLN A 338 -21.32 -10.75 -11.36
C GLN A 338 -21.18 -11.70 -10.16
N CYS A 339 -20.11 -12.53 -10.13
CA CYS A 339 -19.83 -13.42 -9.01
C CYS A 339 -19.63 -12.64 -7.70
N ILE A 340 -18.87 -11.54 -7.74
CA ILE A 340 -18.66 -10.66 -6.58
C ILE A 340 -20.00 -10.07 -6.10
N CYS A 341 -20.85 -9.59 -7.01
CA CYS A 341 -22.15 -9.02 -6.66
C CYS A 341 -23.10 -10.05 -6.03
N GLN A 342 -23.14 -11.28 -6.54
CA GLN A 342 -23.93 -12.38 -5.97
C GLN A 342 -23.40 -12.79 -4.59
N ALA A 343 -22.08 -12.93 -4.44
CA ALA A 343 -21.45 -13.17 -3.15
C ALA A 343 -21.79 -12.08 -2.12
N GLN A 344 -21.74 -10.80 -2.54
CA GLN A 344 -22.12 -9.68 -1.69
C GLN A 344 -23.62 -9.70 -1.32
N THR A 345 -24.49 -10.25 -2.16
CA THR A 345 -25.92 -10.42 -1.83
C THR A 345 -26.10 -11.38 -0.66
N VAL A 346 -25.40 -12.53 -0.69
CA VAL A 346 -25.39 -13.50 0.41
C VAL A 346 -24.79 -12.91 1.68
N THR A 347 -23.62 -12.26 1.60
CA THR A 347 -22.97 -11.72 2.80
C THR A 347 -23.74 -10.55 3.40
N ARG A 348 -24.27 -9.62 2.60
CA ARG A 348 -25.12 -8.54 3.12
C ARG A 348 -26.36 -9.09 3.82
N PHE A 349 -27.00 -10.13 3.27
CA PHE A 349 -28.15 -10.75 3.93
C PHE A 349 -27.80 -11.31 5.31
N ILE A 350 -26.67 -12.03 5.41
CA ILE A 350 -26.20 -12.64 6.66
C ILE A 350 -25.83 -11.56 7.69
N TYR A 351 -24.99 -10.59 7.30
CA TYR A 351 -24.43 -9.61 8.24
C TYR A 351 -25.41 -8.50 8.65
N ASN A 352 -26.47 -8.25 7.87
CA ASN A 352 -27.50 -7.25 8.22
C ASN A 352 -28.51 -7.76 9.27
N SER A 353 -28.45 -9.03 9.67
CA SER A 353 -29.31 -9.59 10.71
C SER A 353 -28.47 -10.28 11.77
N ARG A 354 -28.63 -9.84 13.04
CA ARG A 354 -27.94 -10.46 14.17
C ARG A 354 -28.28 -11.94 14.30
N TRP A 355 -29.54 -12.31 14.12
CA TRP A 355 -29.97 -13.70 14.25
C TRP A 355 -29.41 -14.59 13.13
N VAL A 356 -29.45 -14.11 11.87
CA VAL A 356 -28.89 -14.86 10.73
C VAL A 356 -27.37 -14.98 10.85
N LEU A 357 -26.69 -13.91 11.29
CA LEU A 357 -25.26 -13.93 11.55
C LEU A 357 -24.88 -14.92 12.65
N ASP A 358 -25.62 -14.96 13.74
CA ASP A 358 -25.37 -15.88 14.85
C ASP A 358 -25.60 -17.33 14.41
N LEU A 359 -26.63 -17.60 13.59
CA LEU A 359 -26.85 -18.92 12.99
C LEU A 359 -25.72 -19.31 12.02
N ALA A 360 -25.32 -18.41 11.13
CA ALA A 360 -24.22 -18.63 10.20
C ALA A 360 -22.92 -18.95 10.94
N ARG A 361 -22.59 -18.18 12.00
CA ARG A 361 -21.43 -18.42 12.86
C ARG A 361 -21.47 -19.79 13.53
N LYS A 362 -22.64 -20.27 13.98
CA LYS A 362 -22.77 -21.65 14.48
C LYS A 362 -22.42 -22.67 13.38
N CYS A 363 -22.94 -22.48 12.17
CA CYS A 363 -22.71 -23.39 11.04
C CYS A 363 -21.25 -23.41 10.58
N VAL A 364 -20.56 -22.27 10.58
CA VAL A 364 -19.15 -22.18 10.16
C VAL A 364 -18.13 -22.23 11.30
N ALA A 365 -18.54 -22.73 12.47
CA ALA A 365 -17.67 -22.89 13.65
C ALA A 365 -16.96 -21.59 14.08
N GLY A 366 -17.68 -20.47 14.03
CA GLY A 366 -17.21 -19.14 14.44
C GLY A 366 -16.28 -18.45 13.43
N GLN A 367 -16.01 -19.06 12.27
CA GLN A 367 -15.21 -18.43 11.21
C GLN A 367 -15.98 -17.27 10.57
N GLU A 368 -15.27 -16.23 10.15
CA GLU A 368 -15.89 -15.08 9.46
C GLU A 368 -16.00 -15.38 7.96
N LEU A 369 -17.16 -15.08 7.38
CA LEU A 369 -17.40 -15.26 5.94
C LEU A 369 -16.80 -14.12 5.13
N VAL A 370 -16.97 -12.89 5.62
CA VAL A 370 -16.37 -11.70 5.00
C VAL A 370 -14.95 -11.59 5.52
N CYS A 371 -13.98 -11.69 4.60
CA CYS A 371 -12.57 -11.57 4.93
C CYS A 371 -12.10 -10.16 4.58
N SER A 372 -11.80 -9.36 5.61
CA SER A 372 -11.20 -8.03 5.43
C SER A 372 -9.75 -8.17 4.96
N GLY A 373 -9.49 -7.73 3.73
CA GLY A 373 -8.17 -7.50 3.20
C GLY A 373 -7.66 -6.09 3.48
N ILE A 374 -6.40 -5.85 3.12
CA ILE A 374 -5.76 -4.52 3.19
C ILE A 374 -6.49 -3.51 2.28
N THR A 375 -7.14 -4.02 1.23
CA THR A 375 -7.90 -3.24 0.26
C THR A 375 -9.27 -3.88 -0.01
N LYS A 376 -10.16 -3.13 -0.64
CA LYS A 376 -11.47 -3.63 -1.08
C LYS A 376 -11.33 -4.81 -2.05
N SER A 377 -10.53 -4.66 -3.11
CA SER A 377 -10.36 -5.71 -4.12
C SER A 377 -9.84 -7.00 -3.50
N VAL A 378 -8.83 -6.92 -2.61
CA VAL A 378 -8.37 -8.09 -1.84
C VAL A 378 -9.49 -8.69 -0.98
N SER A 379 -10.29 -7.85 -0.33
CA SER A 379 -11.43 -8.31 0.49
C SER A 379 -12.46 -9.07 -0.35
N ASP A 380 -12.75 -8.61 -1.57
CA ASP A 380 -13.70 -9.27 -2.47
C ASP A 380 -13.23 -10.68 -2.83
N PHE A 381 -11.98 -10.87 -3.27
CA PHE A 381 -11.44 -12.19 -3.62
C PHE A 381 -11.27 -13.12 -2.40
N LEU A 382 -10.82 -12.58 -1.25
CA LEU A 382 -10.74 -13.38 -0.02
C LEU A 382 -12.14 -13.83 0.46
N THR A 383 -13.14 -12.96 0.32
CA THR A 383 -14.53 -13.29 0.66
C THR A 383 -15.09 -14.36 -0.28
N LEU A 384 -14.83 -14.29 -1.59
CA LEU A 384 -15.19 -15.36 -2.53
C LEU A 384 -14.59 -16.71 -2.12
N LYS A 385 -13.29 -16.74 -1.80
CA LYS A 385 -12.59 -17.95 -1.34
C LYS A 385 -13.18 -18.49 -0.02
N SER A 386 -13.52 -17.61 0.92
CA SER A 386 -14.16 -17.98 2.18
C SER A 386 -15.56 -18.57 1.96
N LEU A 387 -16.38 -17.91 1.14
CA LEU A 387 -17.71 -18.39 0.79
C LEU A 387 -17.66 -19.74 0.08
N LEU A 388 -16.72 -19.95 -0.83
CA LEU A 388 -16.52 -21.24 -1.51
C LEU A 388 -16.23 -22.35 -0.51
N ARG A 389 -15.31 -22.10 0.44
CA ARG A 389 -14.97 -23.04 1.53
C ARG A 389 -16.18 -23.38 2.40
N HIS A 390 -17.07 -22.42 2.62
CA HIS A 390 -18.23 -22.56 3.51
C HIS A 390 -19.54 -22.89 2.80
N ARG A 391 -19.55 -22.98 1.47
CA ARG A 391 -20.75 -23.23 0.65
C ARG A 391 -21.61 -24.39 1.18
N PRO A 392 -21.08 -25.61 1.46
CA PRO A 392 -21.92 -26.72 1.89
C PRO A 392 -22.64 -26.44 3.22
N LYS A 393 -21.94 -25.79 4.14
CA LYS A 393 -22.47 -25.44 5.47
C LYS A 393 -23.50 -24.32 5.38
N LEU A 394 -23.29 -23.34 4.52
CA LEU A 394 -24.25 -22.28 4.25
C LEU A 394 -25.50 -22.85 3.59
N LYS A 395 -25.36 -23.69 2.56
CA LYS A 395 -26.49 -24.38 1.93
C LYS A 395 -27.29 -25.20 2.96
N GLN A 396 -26.63 -25.97 3.80
CA GLN A 396 -27.30 -26.69 4.90
C GLN A 396 -28.05 -25.74 5.86
N MET A 397 -27.46 -24.60 6.21
CA MET A 397 -28.08 -23.60 7.08
C MET A 397 -29.39 -23.07 6.49
N PHE A 398 -29.37 -22.63 5.22
CA PHE A 398 -30.55 -22.04 4.58
C PHE A 398 -31.69 -23.06 4.37
N HIS A 399 -31.36 -24.36 4.28
CA HIS A 399 -32.34 -25.46 4.19
C HIS A 399 -32.69 -26.08 5.55
N SER A 400 -32.17 -25.55 6.66
CA SER A 400 -32.45 -26.09 7.99
C SER A 400 -33.87 -25.74 8.44
N ALA A 401 -34.50 -26.63 9.20
CA ALA A 401 -35.83 -26.37 9.77
C ALA A 401 -35.86 -25.11 10.67
N GLU A 402 -34.76 -24.84 11.38
CA GLU A 402 -34.57 -23.62 12.18
C GLU A 402 -34.62 -22.37 11.30
N PHE A 403 -34.00 -22.39 10.11
CA PHE A 403 -34.03 -21.27 9.19
C PHE A 403 -35.37 -21.14 8.45
N SER A 404 -35.91 -22.25 7.94
CA SER A 404 -37.17 -22.27 7.19
C SER A 404 -38.39 -21.84 8.02
N SER A 405 -38.35 -22.04 9.34
CA SER A 405 -39.39 -21.57 10.27
C SER A 405 -39.23 -20.10 10.72
N SER A 406 -38.15 -19.43 10.30
CA SER A 406 -37.86 -18.05 10.69
C SER A 406 -38.60 -17.01 9.83
N SER A 407 -38.73 -15.79 10.35
CA SER A 407 -39.25 -14.63 9.60
C SER A 407 -38.35 -14.20 8.43
N TYR A 408 -37.16 -14.79 8.28
CA TYR A 408 -36.17 -14.45 7.26
C TYR A 408 -36.27 -15.34 6.02
N ALA A 409 -36.95 -16.48 6.10
CA ALA A 409 -37.03 -17.47 5.03
C ALA A 409 -37.62 -16.92 3.72
N SER A 410 -38.64 -16.06 3.80
CA SER A 410 -39.23 -15.44 2.61
C SER A 410 -38.31 -14.42 1.93
N ARG A 411 -37.36 -13.83 2.69
CA ARG A 411 -36.43 -12.81 2.19
C ARG A 411 -35.10 -13.41 1.70
N SER A 412 -34.87 -14.70 1.94
CA SER A 412 -33.63 -15.38 1.56
C SER A 412 -33.67 -16.04 0.19
N ILE A 413 -34.78 -15.94 -0.55
CA ILE A 413 -34.97 -16.59 -1.85
C ILE A 413 -33.76 -16.32 -2.78
N PRO A 414 -33.30 -15.06 -2.96
CA PRO A 414 -32.12 -14.81 -3.81
C PRO A 414 -30.84 -15.48 -3.29
N CYS A 415 -30.68 -15.61 -1.97
CA CYS A 415 -29.52 -16.27 -1.38
C CYS A 415 -29.55 -17.79 -1.59
N VAL A 416 -30.74 -18.41 -1.53
CA VAL A 416 -30.91 -19.84 -1.79
C VAL A 416 -30.63 -20.14 -3.25
N GLU A 417 -31.20 -19.35 -4.18
CA GLU A 417 -30.93 -19.45 -5.62
C GLU A 417 -29.42 -19.37 -5.91
N ILE A 418 -28.72 -18.41 -5.32
CA ILE A 418 -27.26 -18.26 -5.46
C ILE A 418 -26.50 -19.46 -4.88
N LEU A 419 -26.91 -20.02 -3.75
CA LEU A 419 -26.23 -21.18 -3.13
C LEU A 419 -26.44 -22.48 -3.91
N ASP A 420 -27.57 -22.57 -4.62
CA ASP A 420 -27.97 -23.71 -5.45
C ASP A 420 -27.45 -23.64 -6.89
N ASP A 421 -26.99 -22.47 -7.35
CA ASP A 421 -26.43 -22.27 -8.69
C ASP A 421 -25.03 -22.89 -8.85
N ASP A 422 -24.95 -24.15 -9.30
CA ASP A 422 -23.69 -24.85 -9.51
C ASP A 422 -22.78 -24.21 -10.57
N GLU A 423 -23.34 -23.50 -11.57
CA GLU A 423 -22.53 -22.81 -12.59
C GLU A 423 -21.80 -21.62 -11.99
N LEU A 424 -22.50 -20.82 -11.17
CA LEU A 424 -21.89 -19.75 -10.39
C LEU A 424 -20.73 -20.27 -9.54
N TRP A 425 -20.92 -21.38 -8.82
CA TRP A 425 -19.86 -21.87 -7.92
C TRP A 425 -18.65 -22.45 -8.65
N ARG A 426 -18.82 -22.99 -9.86
CA ARG A 426 -17.69 -23.30 -10.75
C ARG A 426 -16.93 -22.03 -11.15
N ALA A 427 -17.65 -20.95 -11.45
CA ALA A 427 -17.03 -19.65 -11.74
C ALA A 427 -16.31 -19.07 -10.51
N VAL A 428 -16.87 -19.21 -9.30
CA VAL A 428 -16.21 -18.79 -8.05
C VAL A 428 -14.94 -19.61 -7.77
N GLU A 429 -14.95 -20.92 -8.01
CA GLU A 429 -13.77 -21.78 -7.91
C GLU A 429 -12.67 -21.36 -8.89
N GLU A 430 -13.06 -21.05 -10.13
CA GLU A 430 -12.17 -20.50 -11.15
C GLU A 430 -11.54 -19.17 -10.72
N ILE A 431 -12.35 -18.22 -10.25
CA ILE A 431 -11.87 -16.93 -9.74
C ILE A 431 -10.90 -17.12 -8.58
N ALA A 432 -11.22 -18.02 -7.64
CA ALA A 432 -10.37 -18.29 -6.49
C ALA A 432 -9.01 -18.88 -6.92
N ALA A 433 -8.99 -19.76 -7.92
CA ALA A 433 -7.75 -20.34 -8.44
C ALA A 433 -6.87 -19.31 -9.17
N VAL A 434 -7.46 -18.47 -10.01
CA VAL A 434 -6.74 -17.49 -10.85
C VAL A 434 -6.26 -16.27 -10.06
N SER A 435 -7.01 -15.84 -9.04
CA SER A 435 -6.63 -14.71 -8.17
C SER A 435 -5.63 -15.08 -7.06
N GLU A 436 -5.55 -16.35 -6.69
CA GLU A 436 -4.71 -16.83 -5.58
C GLU A 436 -3.21 -16.45 -5.71
N PRO A 437 -2.55 -16.60 -6.87
CA PRO A 437 -1.16 -16.18 -7.03
C PRO A 437 -0.94 -14.69 -6.71
N LEU A 438 -1.82 -13.81 -7.18
CA LEU A 438 -1.75 -12.37 -6.87
C LEU A 438 -2.00 -12.08 -5.39
N LEU A 439 -2.93 -12.79 -4.75
CA LEU A 439 -3.16 -12.67 -3.30
C LEU A 439 -1.94 -13.09 -2.48
N ARG A 440 -1.13 -14.05 -2.96
CA ARG A 440 0.14 -14.41 -2.34
C ARG A 440 1.17 -13.29 -2.50
N VAL A 441 1.33 -12.74 -3.70
CA VAL A 441 2.23 -11.59 -3.91
C VAL A 441 1.83 -10.43 -3.00
N MET A 442 0.54 -10.12 -2.91
CA MET A 442 0.01 -9.06 -2.04
C MET A 442 0.39 -9.27 -0.57
N ARG A 443 0.31 -10.51 -0.07
CA ARG A 443 0.71 -10.87 1.29
C ARG A 443 2.21 -10.67 1.49
N ASP A 444 3.02 -11.05 0.51
CA ASP A 444 4.47 -10.97 0.60
C ASP A 444 4.98 -9.53 0.60
N VAL A 445 4.45 -8.68 -0.29
CA VAL A 445 4.84 -7.26 -0.38
C VAL A 445 4.29 -6.42 0.76
N SER A 446 3.20 -6.86 1.40
CA SER A 446 2.61 -6.15 2.56
C SER A 446 3.14 -6.64 3.90
N GLY A 447 3.83 -7.79 3.94
CA GLY A 447 4.27 -8.44 5.18
C GLY A 447 5.55 -7.88 5.81
N GLY A 448 6.07 -6.76 5.31
CA GLY A 448 7.29 -6.12 5.83
C GLY A 448 8.60 -6.88 5.52
N ARG A 449 8.54 -7.96 4.73
CA ARG A 449 9.73 -8.67 4.24
C ARG A 449 10.38 -7.92 3.08
N GLN A 450 11.70 -8.07 2.93
CA GLN A 450 12.45 -7.53 1.79
C GLN A 450 11.96 -8.21 0.49
N ALA A 451 11.02 -7.57 -0.21
CA ALA A 451 10.30 -8.19 -1.31
C ALA A 451 10.91 -7.90 -2.70
N ILE A 452 11.70 -6.84 -2.86
CA ILE A 452 12.16 -6.36 -4.19
C ILE A 452 12.90 -7.44 -4.99
N GLY A 453 13.72 -8.27 -4.34
CA GLY A 453 14.42 -9.38 -4.98
C GLY A 453 13.51 -10.51 -5.46
N TYR A 454 12.35 -10.70 -4.84
CA TYR A 454 11.43 -11.80 -5.13
C TYR A 454 10.22 -11.39 -5.98
N ILE A 455 9.92 -10.09 -6.11
CA ILE A 455 8.77 -9.58 -6.88
C ILE A 455 8.82 -10.07 -8.33
N TYR A 456 9.99 -10.02 -8.99
CA TYR A 456 10.13 -10.48 -10.37
C TYR A 456 9.75 -11.96 -10.53
N GLU A 457 10.30 -12.83 -9.67
CA GLU A 457 9.99 -14.26 -9.67
C GLU A 457 8.53 -14.52 -9.33
N SER A 458 7.99 -13.78 -8.35
CA SER A 458 6.59 -13.90 -7.91
C SER A 458 5.62 -13.53 -9.03
N MET A 459 5.88 -12.45 -9.76
CA MET A 459 5.07 -12.05 -10.91
C MET A 459 5.22 -13.02 -12.09
N THR A 460 6.40 -13.59 -12.30
CA THR A 460 6.58 -14.68 -13.27
C THR A 460 5.68 -15.87 -12.89
N LYS A 461 5.68 -16.30 -11.62
CA LYS A 461 4.82 -17.39 -11.11
C LYS A 461 3.33 -17.08 -11.25
N VAL A 462 2.92 -15.81 -11.12
CA VAL A 462 1.53 -15.39 -11.41
C VAL A 462 1.19 -15.70 -12.86
N THR A 463 2.01 -15.24 -13.81
CA THR A 463 1.74 -15.47 -15.24
C THR A 463 1.71 -16.96 -15.59
N ASP A 464 2.65 -17.75 -15.06
CA ASP A 464 2.71 -19.19 -15.31
C ASP A 464 1.51 -19.92 -14.70
N SER A 465 1.09 -19.55 -13.49
CA SER A 465 -0.10 -20.14 -12.86
C SER A 465 -1.37 -19.89 -13.68
N ILE A 466 -1.54 -18.68 -14.23
CA ILE A 466 -2.68 -18.34 -15.09
C ILE A 466 -2.62 -19.15 -16.40
N ARG A 467 -1.44 -19.24 -17.04
CA ARG A 467 -1.25 -20.05 -18.26
C ARG A 467 -1.57 -21.52 -18.03
N THR A 468 -1.09 -22.09 -16.92
CA THR A 468 -1.35 -23.48 -16.56
C THR A 468 -2.83 -23.72 -16.30
N TYR A 469 -3.51 -22.79 -15.61
CA TYR A 469 -4.94 -22.93 -15.33
C TYR A 469 -5.77 -22.91 -16.62
N TYR A 470 -5.45 -22.01 -17.56
CA TYR A 470 -6.17 -21.86 -18.83
C TYR A 470 -5.46 -22.49 -20.03
N ILE A 471 -4.77 -23.62 -19.83
CA ILE A 471 -4.02 -24.27 -20.91
C ILE A 471 -4.89 -24.61 -22.13
N MET A 472 -6.20 -24.83 -21.93
CA MET A 472 -7.18 -25.14 -22.99
C MET A 472 -8.13 -23.98 -23.34
N ASP A 473 -7.98 -22.80 -22.73
CA ASP A 473 -8.85 -21.64 -22.98
C ASP A 473 -8.00 -20.37 -23.17
N GLU A 474 -7.49 -20.21 -24.39
CA GLU A 474 -6.64 -19.07 -24.74
C GLU A 474 -7.36 -17.72 -24.56
N GLY A 475 -8.69 -17.67 -24.73
CA GLY A 475 -9.47 -16.45 -24.61
C GLY A 475 -9.52 -15.93 -23.17
N LYS A 476 -9.85 -16.81 -22.22
CA LYS A 476 -9.80 -16.47 -20.80
C LYS A 476 -8.37 -16.24 -20.32
N CYS A 477 -7.43 -17.09 -20.74
CA CYS A 477 -6.01 -16.93 -20.44
C CYS A 477 -5.53 -15.51 -20.77
N LYS A 478 -5.81 -15.07 -22.00
CA LYS A 478 -5.46 -13.74 -22.49
C LYS A 478 -6.14 -12.63 -21.68
N SER A 479 -7.41 -12.78 -21.33
CA SER A 479 -8.16 -11.76 -20.57
C SER A 479 -7.51 -11.42 -19.22
N PHE A 480 -6.99 -12.42 -18.51
CA PHE A 480 -6.29 -12.18 -17.23
C PHE A 480 -4.82 -11.82 -17.42
N LEU A 481 -4.13 -12.47 -18.36
CA LEU A 481 -2.71 -12.20 -18.62
C LEU A 481 -2.47 -10.79 -19.17
N ASP A 482 -3.33 -10.29 -20.04
CA ASP A 482 -3.20 -8.94 -20.59
C ASP A 482 -3.26 -7.89 -19.47
N ILE A 483 -4.13 -8.08 -18.46
CA ILE A 483 -4.19 -7.20 -17.27
C ILE A 483 -2.87 -7.25 -16.48
N VAL A 484 -2.39 -8.46 -16.18
CA VAL A 484 -1.16 -8.66 -15.38
C VAL A 484 0.04 -8.08 -16.12
N GLU A 485 0.20 -8.41 -17.40
CA GLU A 485 1.33 -7.97 -18.22
C GLU A 485 1.30 -6.45 -18.43
N GLN A 486 0.12 -5.88 -18.72
CA GLN A 486 -0.02 -4.43 -18.87
C GLN A 486 0.39 -3.72 -17.59
N ARG A 487 -0.14 -4.12 -16.43
CA ARG A 487 0.18 -3.48 -15.14
C ARG A 487 1.63 -3.72 -14.71
N TRP A 488 2.17 -4.90 -15.00
CA TRP A 488 3.58 -5.20 -14.75
C TRP A 488 4.47 -4.27 -15.57
N GLN A 489 4.32 -4.23 -16.89
CA GLN A 489 5.21 -3.48 -17.77
C GLN A 489 5.06 -1.96 -17.64
N THR A 490 3.85 -1.46 -17.39
CA THR A 490 3.58 -0.01 -17.38
C THR A 490 3.71 0.64 -16.01
N GLU A 491 3.58 -0.12 -14.92
CA GLU A 491 3.52 0.44 -13.57
C GLU A 491 4.56 -0.19 -12.65
N LEU A 492 4.54 -1.50 -12.46
CA LEU A 492 5.34 -2.11 -11.39
C LEU A 492 6.80 -2.36 -11.77
N HIS A 493 7.06 -2.85 -12.98
CA HIS A 493 8.39 -3.27 -13.40
C HIS A 493 9.37 -2.09 -13.40
N SER A 494 10.60 -2.37 -12.99
CA SER A 494 11.69 -1.41 -12.95
C SER A 494 13.00 -2.18 -13.10
N PRO A 495 14.05 -1.60 -13.71
CA PRO A 495 15.38 -2.21 -13.74
C PRO A 495 15.89 -2.62 -12.35
N LEU A 496 15.46 -1.94 -11.28
CA LEU A 496 15.77 -2.33 -9.90
C LEU A 496 15.21 -3.71 -9.53
N HIS A 497 14.00 -4.06 -9.97
CA HIS A 497 13.41 -5.38 -9.72
C HIS A 497 14.24 -6.49 -10.40
N SER A 498 14.69 -6.25 -11.63
CA SER A 498 15.59 -7.17 -12.35
C SER A 498 16.95 -7.28 -11.68
N ALA A 499 17.54 -6.16 -11.27
CA ALA A 499 18.82 -6.15 -10.59
C ALA A 499 18.75 -6.90 -9.24
N ALA A 500 17.69 -6.65 -8.46
CA ALA A 500 17.46 -7.33 -7.20
C ALA A 500 17.24 -8.85 -7.39
N ALA A 501 16.48 -9.25 -8.42
CA ALA A 501 16.30 -10.66 -8.74
C ALA A 501 17.62 -11.34 -9.17
N PHE A 502 18.43 -10.64 -9.98
CA PHE A 502 19.75 -11.12 -10.42
C PHE A 502 20.74 -11.30 -9.27
N LEU A 503 20.69 -10.42 -8.27
CA LEU A 503 21.56 -10.47 -7.09
C LEU A 503 21.03 -11.37 -5.97
N SER A 504 19.82 -11.91 -6.09
CA SER A 504 19.22 -12.79 -5.08
C SER A 504 19.78 -14.21 -5.19
N PRO A 505 20.54 -14.73 -4.20
CA PRO A 505 21.17 -16.06 -4.29
C PRO A 505 20.17 -17.19 -4.52
N GLY A 506 19.02 -17.15 -3.84
CA GLY A 506 17.94 -18.12 -4.00
C GLY A 506 17.34 -18.16 -5.41
N ILE A 507 17.48 -17.10 -6.19
CA ILE A 507 17.05 -17.04 -7.59
C ILE A 507 18.24 -17.37 -8.51
N GLN A 508 19.39 -16.75 -8.27
CA GLN A 508 20.61 -16.88 -9.08
C GLN A 508 21.11 -18.33 -9.20
N TYR A 509 20.95 -19.13 -8.16
CA TYR A 509 21.40 -20.52 -8.13
C TYR A 509 20.26 -21.55 -8.24
N ASN A 510 19.03 -21.10 -8.48
CA ASN A 510 17.91 -22.01 -8.70
C ASN A 510 17.92 -22.51 -10.16
N PRO A 511 18.05 -23.83 -10.41
CA PRO A 511 18.08 -24.38 -11.77
C PRO A 511 16.75 -24.24 -12.51
N GLU A 512 15.64 -24.03 -11.81
CA GLU A 512 14.31 -23.85 -12.40
C GLU A 512 14.09 -22.42 -12.91
N VAL A 513 14.86 -21.45 -12.42
CA VAL A 513 14.73 -20.05 -12.83
C VAL A 513 15.56 -19.80 -14.09
N LYS A 514 14.88 -19.37 -15.16
CA LYS A 514 15.54 -18.94 -16.39
C LYS A 514 15.85 -17.44 -16.31
N PHE A 515 17.13 -17.10 -16.27
CA PHE A 515 17.56 -15.72 -16.44
C PHE A 515 17.48 -15.32 -17.91
N PHE A 516 16.53 -14.45 -18.23
CA PHE A 516 16.42 -13.86 -19.56
C PHE A 516 17.55 -12.86 -19.80
N ARG A 517 17.90 -12.68 -21.08
CA ARG A 517 18.87 -11.66 -21.52
C ARG A 517 18.49 -10.27 -21.01
N THR A 518 17.20 -9.95 -20.97
CA THR A 518 16.64 -8.69 -20.49
C THR A 518 17.01 -8.39 -19.04
N ILE A 519 16.92 -9.36 -18.13
CA ILE A 519 17.28 -9.17 -16.71
C ILE A 519 18.75 -8.74 -16.58
N LYS A 520 19.63 -9.36 -17.37
CA LYS A 520 21.05 -9.00 -17.40
C LYS A 520 21.26 -7.59 -17.95
N GLU A 521 20.60 -7.23 -19.05
CA GLU A 521 20.71 -5.89 -19.66
C GLU A 521 20.22 -4.80 -18.69
N GLU A 522 19.08 -5.01 -18.05
CA GLU A 522 18.53 -4.08 -17.04
C GLU A 522 19.41 -3.98 -15.79
N PHE A 523 20.02 -5.09 -15.35
CA PHE A 523 20.99 -5.07 -14.27
C PHE A 523 22.20 -4.16 -14.60
N TYR A 524 22.74 -4.23 -15.82
CA TYR A 524 23.82 -3.33 -16.22
C TYR A 524 23.38 -1.86 -16.29
N GLN A 525 22.14 -1.58 -16.73
CA GLN A 525 21.59 -0.22 -16.67
C GLN A 525 21.53 0.33 -15.25
N VAL A 526 21.22 -0.53 -14.27
CA VAL A 526 21.26 -0.16 -12.86
C VAL A 526 22.69 0.11 -12.39
N LEU A 527 23.64 -0.75 -12.77
CA LEU A 527 25.05 -0.54 -12.42
C LEU A 527 25.60 0.77 -13.00
N ASP A 528 25.24 1.14 -14.23
CA ASP A 528 25.69 2.40 -14.85
C ASP A 528 25.22 3.63 -14.08
N LYS A 529 24.05 3.55 -13.42
CA LYS A 529 23.49 4.62 -12.60
C LYS A 529 24.08 4.67 -11.19
N VAL A 530 24.29 3.50 -10.57
CA VAL A 530 24.76 3.41 -9.18
C VAL A 530 26.29 3.54 -9.08
N LEU A 531 27.02 3.14 -10.14
CA LEU A 531 28.49 3.16 -10.19
C LEU A 531 28.99 4.31 -11.06
N THR A 532 29.29 5.42 -10.39
CA THR A 532 29.69 6.66 -11.06
C THR A 532 31.16 6.65 -11.50
N THR A 533 32.03 5.82 -10.91
CA THR A 533 33.47 5.79 -11.24
C THR A 533 33.93 4.51 -11.98
N PRO A 534 34.91 4.60 -12.90
CA PRO A 534 35.44 3.43 -13.61
C PRO A 534 36.03 2.33 -12.70
N ASP A 535 36.71 2.72 -11.62
CA ASP A 535 37.34 1.78 -10.69
C ASP A 535 36.30 0.91 -9.98
N GLN A 536 35.18 1.51 -9.55
CA GLN A 536 34.05 0.78 -8.96
C GLN A 536 33.48 -0.28 -9.93
N ARG A 537 33.43 0.02 -11.23
CA ARG A 537 32.90 -0.91 -12.26
C ARG A 537 33.82 -2.09 -12.50
N HIS A 538 35.14 -1.88 -12.46
CA HIS A 538 36.11 -2.96 -12.66
C HIS A 538 36.04 -3.99 -11.52
N ASP A 539 36.05 -3.52 -10.28
CA ASP A 539 35.97 -4.37 -9.08
C ASP A 539 34.68 -5.18 -9.02
N ILE A 540 33.56 -4.56 -9.38
CA ILE A 540 32.25 -5.22 -9.41
C ILE A 540 32.17 -6.28 -10.49
N THR A 541 32.79 -6.07 -11.65
CA THR A 541 32.74 -7.06 -12.73
C THR A 541 33.44 -8.36 -12.32
N ALA A 542 34.59 -8.27 -11.66
CA ALA A 542 35.32 -9.43 -11.15
C ALA A 542 34.54 -10.18 -10.05
N GLN A 543 33.99 -9.44 -9.09
CA GLN A 543 33.20 -10.03 -8.01
C GLN A 543 31.90 -10.67 -8.53
N LEU A 544 31.29 -10.11 -9.58
CA LEU A 544 30.06 -10.63 -10.16
C LEU A 544 30.31 -11.97 -10.85
N HIS A 545 31.49 -12.12 -11.46
CA HIS A 545 31.92 -13.41 -12.00
C HIS A 545 31.99 -14.47 -10.89
N ALA A 546 32.64 -14.14 -9.77
CA ALA A 546 32.77 -15.04 -8.63
C ALA A 546 31.40 -15.41 -8.03
N PHE A 547 30.51 -14.42 -7.85
CA PHE A 547 29.13 -14.64 -7.43
C PHE A 547 28.40 -15.60 -8.37
N ARG A 548 28.34 -15.31 -9.66
CA ARG A 548 27.60 -16.16 -10.62
C ARG A 548 28.13 -17.59 -10.70
N LYS A 549 29.43 -17.80 -10.49
CA LYS A 549 30.06 -19.12 -10.48
C LYS A 549 30.06 -19.81 -9.11
N ALA A 550 29.50 -19.18 -8.08
CA ALA A 550 29.57 -19.63 -6.69
C ALA A 550 31.02 -19.98 -6.29
N GLN A 551 31.97 -19.10 -6.62
CA GLN A 551 33.38 -19.27 -6.28
C GLN A 551 33.70 -18.61 -4.93
N GLY A 552 34.78 -19.05 -4.28
CA GLY A 552 35.17 -18.54 -2.97
C GLY A 552 34.08 -18.77 -1.92
N LEU A 553 33.82 -17.78 -1.06
CA LEU A 553 32.81 -17.94 0.00
C LEU A 553 31.37 -18.01 -0.54
N PHE A 554 31.08 -17.57 -1.78
CA PHE A 554 29.77 -17.76 -2.41
C PHE A 554 29.43 -19.26 -2.65
N GLY A 555 30.46 -20.10 -2.72
CA GLY A 555 30.35 -21.55 -2.86
C GLY A 555 30.41 -22.33 -1.54
N SER A 556 30.62 -21.64 -0.42
CA SER A 556 30.73 -22.26 0.90
C SER A 556 29.43 -22.95 1.32
N ASN A 557 29.51 -23.95 2.20
CA ASN A 557 28.33 -24.64 2.71
C ASN A 557 27.41 -23.67 3.47
N ILE A 558 27.99 -22.76 4.26
CA ILE A 558 27.25 -21.69 4.94
C ILE A 558 26.47 -20.83 3.93
N ALA A 559 27.12 -20.37 2.86
CA ALA A 559 26.45 -19.58 1.83
C ALA A 559 25.35 -20.37 1.13
N LYS A 560 25.54 -21.68 0.86
CA LYS A 560 24.54 -22.56 0.25
C LYS A 560 23.30 -22.73 1.13
N GLU A 561 23.48 -22.97 2.42
CA GLU A 561 22.38 -23.09 3.39
C GLU A 561 21.61 -21.78 3.57
N ALA A 562 22.30 -20.64 3.41
CA ALA A 562 21.71 -19.32 3.60
C ALA A 562 20.93 -18.78 2.38
N ARG A 563 21.06 -19.39 1.18
CA ARG A 563 20.51 -18.85 -0.10
C ARG A 563 19.02 -18.51 -0.07
N ASN A 564 18.25 -19.31 0.66
CA ASN A 564 16.79 -19.19 0.72
C ASN A 564 16.29 -18.57 2.04
N ASN A 565 17.18 -18.43 3.03
CA ASN A 565 16.80 -18.11 4.40
C ASN A 565 17.34 -16.76 4.88
N THR A 566 18.28 -16.16 4.16
CA THR A 566 18.84 -14.84 4.49
C THR A 566 18.53 -13.85 3.38
N PRO A 567 17.92 -12.70 3.70
CA PRO A 567 17.68 -11.66 2.73
C PRO A 567 19.02 -11.14 2.15
N PRO A 568 19.07 -10.79 0.85
CA PRO A 568 20.32 -10.35 0.21
C PRO A 568 21.01 -9.17 0.93
N GLY A 569 20.24 -8.21 1.47
CA GLY A 569 20.76 -7.07 2.24
C GLY A 569 21.19 -7.39 3.68
N MET A 570 20.79 -8.56 4.21
CA MET A 570 21.08 -9.00 5.59
C MET A 570 22.18 -10.05 5.67
N HIS A 571 22.82 -10.37 4.54
CA HIS A 571 24.03 -11.18 4.48
C HIS A 571 25.23 -10.48 5.15
N ARG A 572 25.07 -9.86 6.32
CA ARG A 572 26.12 -9.18 7.10
C ARG A 572 27.34 -10.07 7.33
N VAL A 573 27.22 -11.39 7.43
CA VAL A 573 28.39 -12.28 7.53
C VAL A 573 29.15 -12.36 6.20
N LEU A 574 28.49 -12.23 5.04
CA LEU A 574 29.18 -11.98 3.77
C LEU A 574 29.56 -10.49 3.61
N CYS A 575 28.75 -9.50 4.00
CA CYS A 575 29.10 -8.07 3.94
C CYS A 575 30.31 -7.70 4.81
N LEU A 576 30.48 -8.33 5.98
CA LEU A 576 31.57 -8.09 6.94
C LEU A 576 32.82 -8.91 6.61
N LEU A 577 32.69 -10.05 5.91
CA LEU A 577 33.85 -10.80 5.38
C LEU A 577 34.29 -10.30 4.01
N TYR A 578 33.43 -9.60 3.27
CA TYR A 578 33.70 -9.02 1.97
C TYR A 578 33.60 -7.49 2.01
N CYS A 579 34.69 -6.85 2.42
CA CYS A 579 35.00 -5.46 2.03
C CYS A 579 35.20 -5.34 0.51
N SER A 580 34.15 -5.58 -0.28
CA SER A 580 34.26 -5.60 -1.74
C SER A 580 33.01 -4.97 -2.38
N GLY A 581 33.23 -3.99 -3.27
CA GLY A 581 32.24 -3.03 -3.77
C GLY A 581 30.91 -3.55 -4.31
N ILE A 582 30.71 -4.84 -4.60
CA ILE A 582 29.37 -5.37 -4.88
C ILE A 582 28.47 -5.25 -3.68
N VAL A 583 28.91 -5.59 -2.47
CA VAL A 583 27.98 -5.69 -1.34
C VAL A 583 27.61 -4.31 -0.79
N MET A 584 28.51 -3.33 -0.87
CA MET A 584 28.18 -1.93 -0.54
C MET A 584 27.28 -1.28 -1.61
N ASN A 585 27.50 -1.57 -2.90
CA ASN A 585 26.65 -1.03 -3.97
C ASN A 585 25.40 -1.89 -4.27
N ALA A 586 25.34 -3.14 -3.80
CA ALA A 586 24.14 -3.97 -3.79
C ALA A 586 23.32 -3.71 -2.53
N ALA A 587 23.93 -3.32 -1.41
CA ALA A 587 23.19 -2.73 -0.29
C ALA A 587 22.44 -1.46 -0.74
N LYS A 588 22.97 -0.71 -1.71
CA LYS A 588 22.23 0.38 -2.37
C LYS A 588 20.97 -0.11 -3.10
N LEU A 589 20.92 -1.37 -3.52
CA LEU A 589 19.82 -1.95 -4.29
C LEU A 589 18.78 -2.71 -3.44
N PHE A 590 19.08 -2.99 -2.16
CA PHE A 590 18.24 -3.77 -1.24
C PHE A 590 17.93 -2.98 0.02
#